data_AF-A0A7C1WKA6-F1
#
_entry.id   AF-A0A7C1WKA6-F1
#
_cell.length_a   1.000
_cell.length_b   1.000
_cell.length_c   1.000
_cell.angle_alpha   90.00
_cell.angle_beta   90.00
_cell.angle_gamma   90.00
#
_symmetry.space_group_name_H-M   'P 1'
#
loop_
_entity.id
_entity.type
_entity.pdbx_description
1 polymer ?
#
loop_
_entity_poly.entity_id
_entity_poly.type
_entity_poly.pdbx_seq_one_letter_code
_entity_poly.pdbx_strand_id
1 'polypeptide(L)'
;FRFDRFDGQTLRLLGENGRQEELAPYKFVVHTHKAKSGLAIRSGLARAAAWAYLFKNFDLKGWVAFAEVFGQPLRLGKYHPSATDDEKAALLKAVANISRDAAAIIPASMELEFVKSEIRGSTDLFERLANFMDMQVSKAVLGQTTTTDAISGGHSVSKEHNKVREDIERSDAKQLAGVINRAVVRPLIDLNRGPQQRYPRVHVGRPEDVDVPRVVDGVKVLVPLGLKVGQKQMRDLLGLWEPDKDEELLRPPAAASPPSPPSPTAAKKIGGRATATATPGGADQASIVRDGRDDLADLAEEAGRPAMDEMIDAIRAAVDSASSMSDVGAALIELYPDLDAAGLVEALREAQVLAELEGRAELLDGGL
;
A
#
# COMPACT_ATOMS: atom_id res chain seq x y z
N PHE A 1 34.16 -7.04 -13.70
CA PHE A 1 34.29 -7.67 -12.36
C PHE A 1 33.77 -9.11 -12.42
N ARG A 2 34.34 -10.01 -11.62
CA ARG A 2 33.88 -11.40 -11.50
C ARG A 2 34.06 -11.87 -10.06
N PHE A 3 33.14 -12.68 -9.55
CA PHE A 3 33.38 -13.36 -8.27
C PHE A 3 34.47 -14.41 -8.43
N ASP A 4 35.31 -14.54 -7.41
CA ASP A 4 36.33 -15.57 -7.32
C ASP A 4 35.67 -16.96 -7.43
N ARG A 5 36.30 -17.87 -8.16
CA ARG A 5 35.74 -19.19 -8.45
C ARG A 5 35.89 -20.15 -7.27
N PHE A 6 36.82 -19.88 -6.36
CA PHE A 6 37.07 -20.75 -5.20
C PHE A 6 36.14 -20.44 -4.02
N ASP A 7 35.93 -19.16 -3.70
CA ASP A 7 35.08 -18.76 -2.57
C ASP A 7 33.64 -18.36 -3.00
N GLY A 8 33.45 -17.94 -4.25
CA GLY A 8 32.17 -17.42 -4.75
C GLY A 8 31.63 -16.18 -4.01
N GLN A 9 32.48 -15.48 -3.27
CA GLN A 9 32.15 -14.34 -2.41
C GLN A 9 33.03 -13.11 -2.68
N THR A 10 34.32 -13.29 -2.98
CA THR A 10 35.23 -12.16 -3.19
C THR A 10 35.08 -11.63 -4.61
N LEU A 11 34.79 -10.32 -4.72
CA LEU A 11 34.71 -9.64 -6.02
C LEU A 11 36.12 -9.30 -6.51
N ARG A 12 36.47 -9.77 -7.71
CA ARG A 12 37.74 -9.50 -8.39
C ARG A 12 37.53 -8.59 -9.59
N LEU A 13 38.52 -7.76 -9.90
CA LEU A 13 38.56 -7.01 -11.15
C LEU A 13 38.96 -7.97 -12.28
N LEU A 14 38.36 -7.80 -13.47
CA LEU A 14 38.80 -8.52 -14.66
C LEU A 14 39.74 -7.59 -15.42
N GLY A 15 41.04 -7.86 -15.40
CA GLY A 15 42.04 -7.07 -16.11
C GLY A 15 41.97 -7.28 -17.63
N GLU A 16 42.65 -6.43 -18.39
CA GLU A 16 42.69 -6.48 -19.87
C GLU A 16 43.19 -7.83 -20.41
N ASN A 17 44.05 -8.50 -19.63
CA ASN A 17 44.59 -9.83 -19.96
C ASN A 17 43.63 -10.99 -19.63
N GLY A 18 42.39 -10.69 -19.21
CA GLY A 18 41.39 -11.67 -18.76
C GLY A 18 41.71 -12.34 -17.42
N ARG A 19 42.80 -11.92 -16.75
CA ARG A 19 43.17 -12.40 -15.40
C ARG A 19 42.36 -11.69 -14.32
N GLN A 20 42.10 -12.39 -13.23
CA GLN A 20 41.41 -11.84 -12.07
C GLN A 20 42.42 -11.15 -11.16
N GLU A 21 42.18 -9.88 -10.86
CA GLU A 21 43.03 -9.05 -10.02
C GLU A 21 42.28 -8.64 -8.75
N GLU A 22 43.03 -8.38 -7.67
CA GLU A 22 42.44 -7.88 -6.42
C GLU A 22 41.96 -6.44 -6.59
N LEU A 23 40.87 -6.09 -5.92
CA LEU A 23 40.38 -4.72 -5.92
C LEU A 23 41.35 -3.84 -5.12
N ALA A 24 41.88 -2.81 -5.77
CA ALA A 24 42.75 -1.84 -5.11
C ALA A 24 42.04 -1.21 -3.89
N PRO A 25 42.69 -1.14 -2.71
CA PRO A 25 42.12 -0.52 -1.52
C PRO A 25 41.66 0.91 -1.81
N TYR A 26 40.52 1.30 -1.24
CA TYR A 26 39.95 2.66 -1.29
C TYR A 26 39.57 3.21 -2.68
N LYS A 27 39.72 2.42 -3.76
CA LYS A 27 39.30 2.83 -5.12
C LYS A 27 37.89 2.38 -5.49
N PHE A 28 37.35 1.37 -4.80
CA PHE A 28 36.07 0.77 -5.13
C PHE A 28 35.16 0.69 -3.90
N VAL A 29 33.88 0.98 -4.12
CA VAL A 29 32.82 0.77 -3.14
C VAL A 29 32.06 -0.49 -3.56
N VAL A 30 32.13 -1.54 -2.74
CA VAL A 30 31.44 -2.81 -3.01
C VAL A 30 30.28 -2.97 -2.02
N HIS A 31 29.07 -3.00 -2.56
CA HIS A 31 27.86 -3.34 -1.81
C HIS A 31 27.41 -4.76 -2.19
N THR A 32 27.22 -5.61 -1.18
CA THR A 32 26.66 -6.95 -1.34
C THR A 32 25.39 -7.04 -0.51
N HIS A 33 24.24 -7.05 -1.17
CA HIS A 33 22.95 -7.19 -0.52
C HIS A 33 22.76 -8.63 -0.01
N LYS A 34 22.44 -8.77 1.28
CA LYS A 34 22.32 -10.06 1.97
C LYS A 34 20.86 -10.51 2.10
N ALA A 35 20.14 -10.67 0.99
CA ALA A 35 18.78 -11.24 0.99
C ALA A 35 18.74 -12.72 1.42
N LYS A 36 19.82 -13.48 1.25
CA LYS A 36 19.89 -14.90 1.57
C LYS A 36 21.26 -15.28 2.12
N SER A 37 21.30 -16.25 3.04
CA SER A 37 22.54 -16.88 3.49
C SER A 37 23.18 -17.74 2.39
N GLY A 38 24.51 -17.68 2.29
CA GLY A 38 25.31 -18.46 1.33
C GLY A 38 26.11 -17.59 0.36
N LEU A 39 26.24 -18.07 -0.88
CA LEU A 39 27.04 -17.41 -1.92
C LEU A 39 26.37 -16.12 -2.40
N ALA A 40 27.15 -15.05 -2.55
CA ALA A 40 26.67 -13.74 -3.02
C ALA A 40 26.01 -13.84 -4.41
N ILE A 41 26.50 -14.72 -5.29
CA ILE A 41 25.90 -14.93 -6.62
C ILE A 41 24.47 -15.51 -6.55
N ARG A 42 24.09 -16.12 -5.42
CA ARG A 42 22.76 -16.73 -5.22
C ARG A 42 21.83 -15.83 -4.41
N SER A 43 22.28 -14.68 -3.90
CA SER A 43 21.48 -13.79 -3.07
C SER A 43 20.64 -12.78 -3.86
N GLY A 44 20.77 -12.71 -5.19
CA GLY A 44 19.99 -11.76 -5.99
C GLY A 44 18.49 -12.07 -6.00
N LEU A 45 17.65 -11.09 -5.65
CA LEU A 45 16.19 -11.18 -5.68
C LEU A 45 15.65 -11.54 -7.08
N ALA A 46 16.34 -11.08 -8.13
CA ALA A 46 16.03 -11.44 -9.52
C ALA A 46 15.99 -12.96 -9.76
N ARG A 47 16.76 -13.75 -9.00
CA ARG A 47 16.75 -15.22 -9.11
C ARG A 47 15.45 -15.83 -8.61
N ALA A 48 14.88 -15.29 -7.54
CA ALA A 48 13.58 -15.72 -7.04
C ALA A 48 12.47 -15.33 -8.03
N ALA A 49 12.55 -14.12 -8.59
CA ALA A 49 11.59 -13.62 -9.57
C ALA A 49 11.71 -14.27 -10.96
N ALA A 50 12.87 -14.86 -11.30
CA ALA A 50 13.12 -15.42 -12.64
C ALA A 50 12.13 -16.52 -13.03
N TRP A 51 11.76 -17.39 -12.09
CA TRP A 51 10.79 -18.46 -12.35
C TRP A 51 9.39 -17.91 -12.57
N ALA A 52 8.95 -16.97 -11.72
CA ALA A 52 7.66 -16.31 -11.88
C ALA A 52 7.57 -15.57 -13.22
N TYR A 53 8.63 -14.86 -13.61
CA TYR A 53 8.73 -14.20 -14.91
C TYR A 53 8.64 -15.22 -16.06
N LEU A 54 9.38 -16.32 -16.00
CA LEU A 54 9.40 -17.33 -17.06
C LEU A 54 8.02 -18.00 -17.23
N PHE A 55 7.38 -18.41 -16.14
CA PHE A 55 6.05 -19.01 -16.19
C PHE A 55 5.00 -18.02 -16.70
N LYS A 56 5.05 -16.76 -16.24
CA LYS A 56 4.15 -15.71 -16.73
C LYS A 56 4.31 -15.49 -18.24
N ASN A 57 5.53 -15.45 -18.77
CA ASN A 57 5.73 -15.25 -20.22
C ASN A 57 5.21 -16.42 -21.05
N PHE A 58 5.37 -17.66 -20.57
CA PHE A 58 4.81 -18.83 -21.26
C PHE A 58 3.28 -18.84 -21.21
N ASP A 59 2.71 -18.47 -20.06
CA ASP A 59 1.28 -18.33 -19.88
C ASP A 59 0.69 -17.25 -20.80
N LEU A 60 1.27 -16.04 -20.80
CA LEU A 60 0.85 -14.94 -21.69
C LEU A 60 0.93 -15.34 -23.17
N LYS A 61 2.01 -16.04 -23.58
CA LYS A 61 2.13 -16.54 -24.96
C LYS A 61 1.03 -17.56 -25.28
N GLY A 62 0.74 -18.45 -24.35
CA GLY A 62 -0.37 -19.41 -24.46
C GLY A 62 -1.72 -18.71 -24.53
N TRP A 63 -1.91 -17.66 -23.74
CA TRP A 63 -3.14 -16.88 -23.68
C TRP A 63 -3.39 -16.13 -24.98
N VAL A 64 -2.37 -15.51 -25.57
CA VAL A 64 -2.49 -14.85 -26.89
C VAL A 64 -2.88 -15.86 -27.97
N ALA A 65 -2.22 -17.01 -28.03
CA ALA A 65 -2.56 -18.06 -29.00
C ALA A 65 -3.97 -18.62 -28.75
N PHE A 66 -4.37 -18.77 -27.49
CA PHE A 66 -5.72 -19.17 -27.13
C PHE A 66 -6.74 -18.12 -27.55
N ALA A 67 -6.50 -16.83 -27.32
CA ALA A 67 -7.39 -15.75 -27.72
C ALA A 67 -7.58 -15.68 -29.24
N GLU A 68 -6.52 -15.94 -30.02
CA GLU A 68 -6.58 -16.05 -31.48
C GLU A 68 -7.51 -17.19 -31.94
N VAL A 69 -7.38 -18.38 -31.34
CA VAL A 69 -8.17 -19.57 -31.73
C VAL A 69 -9.59 -19.53 -31.16
N PHE A 70 -9.76 -19.06 -29.93
CA PHE A 70 -11.06 -18.98 -29.24
C PHE A 70 -12.02 -18.01 -29.95
N GLY A 71 -11.49 -16.93 -30.54
CA GLY A 71 -12.27 -16.02 -31.38
C GLY A 71 -12.64 -16.56 -32.76
N GLN A 72 -12.08 -17.71 -33.17
CA GLN A 72 -12.19 -18.25 -34.53
C GLN A 72 -12.75 -19.68 -34.54
N PRO A 73 -14.08 -19.84 -34.53
CA PRO A 73 -14.67 -21.16 -34.69
C PRO A 73 -14.31 -21.72 -36.07
N LEU A 74 -13.76 -22.94 -36.12
CA LEU A 74 -13.56 -23.67 -37.37
C LEU A 74 -14.92 -23.99 -37.99
N ARG A 75 -15.15 -23.54 -39.24
CA ARG A 75 -16.39 -23.84 -39.96
C ARG A 75 -16.16 -25.05 -40.86
N LEU A 76 -16.97 -26.09 -40.64
CA LEU A 76 -16.90 -27.35 -41.37
C LEU A 76 -18.06 -27.43 -42.37
N GLY A 77 -17.77 -27.54 -43.66
CA GLY A 77 -18.75 -27.86 -44.68
C GLY A 77 -18.87 -29.36 -44.87
N LYS A 78 -20.03 -29.95 -44.56
CA LYS A 78 -20.30 -31.38 -44.85
C LYS A 78 -20.88 -31.50 -46.27
N TYR A 79 -20.33 -32.38 -47.11
CA TYR A 79 -20.87 -32.67 -48.44
C TYR A 79 -21.25 -34.15 -48.59
N HIS A 80 -22.25 -34.46 -49.41
CA HIS A 80 -22.70 -35.84 -49.62
C HIS A 80 -21.65 -36.64 -50.44
N PRO A 81 -21.44 -37.94 -50.19
CA PRO A 81 -20.50 -38.77 -50.97
C PRO A 81 -20.76 -38.79 -52.49
N SER A 82 -22.01 -38.51 -52.90
CA SER A 82 -22.42 -38.41 -54.31
C SER A 82 -22.19 -37.03 -54.94
N ALA A 83 -21.61 -36.07 -54.21
CA ALA A 83 -21.40 -34.72 -54.72
C ALA A 83 -20.34 -34.70 -55.84
N THR A 84 -20.63 -33.97 -56.90
CA THR A 84 -19.71 -33.74 -58.02
C THR A 84 -18.56 -32.81 -57.62
N ASP A 85 -17.46 -32.84 -58.37
CA ASP A 85 -16.28 -32.03 -58.04
C ASP A 85 -16.55 -30.51 -58.16
N ASP A 86 -17.48 -30.11 -59.04
CA ASP A 86 -17.96 -28.73 -59.15
C ASP A 86 -18.75 -28.29 -57.91
N GLU A 87 -19.57 -29.17 -57.33
CA GLU A 87 -20.31 -28.89 -56.09
C GLU A 87 -19.38 -28.80 -54.89
N LYS A 88 -18.33 -29.63 -54.82
CA LYS A 88 -17.29 -29.55 -53.79
C LYS A 88 -16.51 -28.23 -53.89
N ALA A 89 -16.14 -27.82 -55.11
CA ALA A 89 -15.44 -26.57 -55.34
C ALA A 89 -16.30 -25.35 -55.00
N ALA A 90 -17.59 -25.39 -55.35
CA ALA A 90 -18.56 -24.35 -54.98
C ALA A 90 -18.76 -24.25 -53.46
N LEU A 91 -18.85 -25.39 -52.78
CA LEU A 91 -18.98 -25.43 -51.31
C LEU A 91 -17.72 -24.91 -50.62
N LEU A 92 -16.53 -25.33 -51.06
CA LEU A 92 -15.26 -24.82 -50.51
C LEU A 92 -15.16 -23.30 -50.71
N LYS A 93 -15.51 -22.81 -51.90
CA LYS A 93 -15.51 -21.38 -52.21
C LYS A 93 -16.54 -20.61 -51.37
N ALA A 94 -17.72 -21.19 -51.12
CA ALA A 94 -18.73 -20.60 -50.25
C ALA A 94 -18.25 -20.52 -48.80
N VAL A 95 -17.71 -21.61 -48.25
CA VAL A 95 -17.20 -21.65 -46.86
C VAL A 95 -15.99 -20.73 -46.69
N ALA A 96 -15.12 -20.61 -47.71
CA ALA A 96 -13.96 -19.71 -47.71
C ALA A 96 -14.32 -18.22 -47.91
N ASN A 97 -15.45 -17.90 -48.57
CA ASN A 97 -15.87 -16.51 -48.81
C ASN A 97 -16.71 -15.92 -47.67
N ILE A 98 -17.22 -16.74 -46.75
CA ILE A 98 -18.05 -16.29 -45.62
C ILE A 98 -17.20 -15.60 -44.52
N SER A 99 -15.90 -15.92 -44.41
CA SER A 99 -14.97 -15.25 -43.48
C SER A 99 -13.52 -15.44 -43.93
N ARG A 100 -12.61 -14.60 -43.43
CA ARG A 100 -11.17 -14.54 -43.77
C ARG A 100 -10.34 -15.76 -43.28
N ASP A 101 -10.99 -16.85 -42.88
CA ASP A 101 -10.43 -17.88 -41.99
C ASP A 101 -10.31 -19.28 -42.63
N ALA A 102 -9.73 -20.22 -41.89
CA ALA A 102 -9.55 -21.62 -42.29
C ALA A 102 -10.89 -22.36 -42.49
N ALA A 103 -11.20 -22.67 -43.75
CA ALA A 103 -12.37 -23.44 -44.19
C ALA A 103 -11.95 -24.87 -44.55
N ALA A 104 -12.72 -25.87 -44.09
CA ALA A 104 -12.50 -27.27 -44.47
C ALA A 104 -13.82 -27.92 -44.93
N ILE A 105 -13.74 -28.75 -45.97
CA ILE A 105 -14.86 -29.57 -46.47
C ILE A 105 -14.54 -31.05 -46.23
N ILE A 106 -15.51 -31.79 -45.67
CA ILE A 106 -15.36 -33.22 -45.33
C ILE A 106 -16.58 -33.99 -45.85
N PRO A 107 -16.43 -35.22 -46.40
CA PRO A 107 -17.56 -36.06 -46.76
C PRO A 107 -18.45 -36.34 -45.55
N ALA A 108 -19.76 -36.33 -45.72
CA ALA A 108 -20.73 -36.60 -44.67
C ALA A 108 -20.59 -38.00 -44.04
N SER A 109 -19.98 -38.95 -44.78
CA SER A 109 -19.66 -40.30 -44.29
C SER A 109 -18.42 -40.36 -43.39
N MET A 110 -17.60 -39.30 -43.37
CA MET A 110 -16.43 -39.19 -42.51
C MET A 110 -16.78 -38.22 -41.39
N GLU A 111 -17.44 -38.74 -40.36
CA GLU A 111 -17.85 -37.95 -39.20
C GLU A 111 -16.61 -37.66 -38.33
N LEU A 112 -16.01 -36.49 -38.53
CA LEU A 112 -15.04 -35.92 -37.61
C LEU A 112 -15.80 -35.32 -36.43
N GLU A 113 -16.08 -36.16 -35.44
CA GLU A 113 -16.54 -35.71 -34.14
C GLU A 113 -15.38 -34.96 -33.48
N PHE A 114 -15.41 -33.62 -33.55
CA PHE A 114 -14.64 -32.83 -32.61
C PHE A 114 -15.22 -33.19 -31.25
N VAL A 115 -14.48 -34.00 -30.49
CA VAL A 115 -14.66 -34.08 -29.05
C VAL A 115 -14.40 -32.67 -28.58
N LYS A 116 -15.45 -31.86 -28.55
CA LYS A 116 -15.48 -30.62 -27.81
C LYS A 116 -15.24 -31.10 -26.41
N SER A 117 -13.98 -31.08 -25.98
CA SER A 117 -13.70 -30.83 -24.58
C SER A 117 -14.46 -29.53 -24.35
N GLU A 118 -15.67 -29.64 -23.77
CA GLU A 118 -16.25 -28.52 -23.06
C GLU A 118 -15.18 -28.16 -22.06
N ILE A 119 -14.28 -27.25 -22.45
CA ILE A 119 -13.31 -26.66 -21.55
C ILE A 119 -14.21 -25.83 -20.64
N ARG A 120 -14.71 -26.47 -19.59
CA ARG A 120 -15.22 -25.82 -18.38
C ARG A 120 -14.07 -25.19 -17.59
N GLY A 121 -12.88 -25.09 -18.19
CA GLY A 121 -11.81 -24.23 -17.74
C GLY A 121 -12.20 -22.80 -18.07
N SER A 122 -12.51 -22.05 -17.03
CA SER A 122 -12.85 -20.63 -17.14
C SER A 122 -11.74 -19.88 -17.90
N THR A 123 -12.11 -19.00 -18.82
CA THR A 123 -11.18 -18.21 -19.66
C THR A 123 -10.25 -17.31 -18.84
N ASP A 124 -10.59 -17.13 -17.56
CA ASP A 124 -9.80 -16.40 -16.57
C ASP A 124 -8.62 -17.19 -15.99
N LEU A 125 -8.42 -18.48 -16.34
CA LEU A 125 -7.31 -19.27 -15.79
C LEU A 125 -5.94 -18.65 -16.09
N PHE A 126 -5.75 -18.16 -17.32
CA PHE A 126 -4.53 -17.48 -17.74
C PHE A 126 -4.32 -16.20 -16.92
N GLU A 127 -5.36 -15.36 -16.83
CA GLU A 127 -5.30 -14.12 -16.04
C GLU A 127 -5.00 -14.40 -14.55
N ARG A 128 -5.67 -15.39 -13.95
CA ARG A 128 -5.43 -15.79 -12.56
C ARG A 128 -4.02 -16.30 -12.35
N LEU A 129 -3.46 -17.08 -13.28
CA LEU A 129 -2.09 -17.55 -13.18
C LEU A 129 -1.09 -16.39 -13.29
N ALA A 130 -1.30 -15.47 -14.23
CA ALA A 130 -0.48 -14.28 -14.38
C ALA A 130 -0.51 -13.41 -13.11
N ASN A 131 -1.69 -13.14 -12.57
CA ASN A 131 -1.87 -12.38 -11.33
C ASN A 131 -1.25 -13.09 -10.12
N PHE A 132 -1.41 -14.41 -10.03
CA PHE A 132 -0.77 -15.19 -8.97
C PHE A 132 0.76 -15.06 -9.02
N MET A 133 1.37 -15.15 -10.21
CA MET A 133 2.81 -14.99 -10.38
C MET A 133 3.28 -13.58 -10.00
N ASP A 134 2.54 -12.54 -10.38
CA ASP A 134 2.82 -11.16 -9.99
C ASP A 134 2.76 -10.98 -8.47
N MET A 135 1.72 -11.52 -7.81
CA MET A 135 1.60 -11.53 -6.36
C MET A 135 2.79 -12.22 -5.68
N GLN A 136 3.30 -13.33 -6.22
CA GLN A 136 4.49 -13.99 -5.66
C GLN A 136 5.75 -13.12 -5.80
N VAL A 137 5.89 -12.37 -6.90
CA VAL A 137 7.00 -11.42 -7.09
C VAL A 137 6.88 -10.26 -6.10
N SER A 138 5.68 -9.69 -5.91
CA SER A 138 5.41 -8.65 -4.93
C SER A 138 5.77 -9.10 -3.51
N LYS A 139 5.40 -10.32 -3.10
CA LYS A 139 5.81 -10.91 -1.80
C LYS A 139 7.33 -11.06 -1.69
N ALA A 140 7.99 -11.52 -2.76
CA ALA A 140 9.43 -11.75 -2.73
C ALA A 140 10.25 -10.46 -2.63
N VAL A 141 9.75 -9.35 -3.18
CA VAL A 141 10.46 -8.06 -3.20
C VAL A 141 10.03 -7.14 -2.05
N LEU A 142 8.72 -6.94 -1.89
CA LEU A 142 8.14 -5.99 -0.94
C LEU A 142 7.70 -6.65 0.37
N GLY A 143 7.68 -7.99 0.46
CA GLY A 143 7.21 -8.73 1.64
C GLY A 143 5.69 -8.80 1.80
N GLN A 144 4.93 -8.14 0.92
CA GLN A 144 3.46 -8.04 0.99
C GLN A 144 2.85 -7.91 -0.42
N THR A 145 1.53 -8.07 -0.53
CA THR A 145 0.77 -7.91 -1.79
C THR A 145 -0.30 -6.84 -1.73
N THR A 146 -0.96 -6.68 -0.59
CA THR A 146 -2.21 -5.92 -0.47
C THR A 146 -2.07 -4.45 -0.86
N THR A 147 -0.94 -3.80 -0.57
CA THR A 147 -0.71 -2.38 -0.93
C THR A 147 -0.29 -2.19 -2.38
N THR A 148 0.11 -3.26 -3.07
CA THR A 148 0.63 -3.22 -4.44
C THR A 148 -0.44 -3.63 -5.45
N ASP A 149 -1.21 -4.66 -5.11
CA ASP A 149 -2.24 -5.23 -5.99
C ASP A 149 -3.65 -4.71 -5.65
N ALA A 150 -3.77 -3.70 -4.76
CA ALA A 150 -5.01 -3.08 -4.31
C ALA A 150 -6.13 -4.09 -3.96
N ILE A 151 -5.73 -5.24 -3.41
CA ILE A 151 -6.67 -6.27 -2.95
C ILE A 151 -7.47 -5.63 -1.81
N SER A 152 -8.81 -5.65 -1.91
CA SER A 152 -9.70 -5.06 -0.91
C SER A 152 -9.38 -5.62 0.49
N GLY A 153 -8.65 -4.84 1.27
CA GLY A 153 -8.34 -5.10 2.67
C GLY A 153 -8.53 -3.79 3.41
N GLY A 154 -9.29 -3.81 4.51
CA GLY A 154 -9.58 -2.61 5.28
C GLY A 154 -8.31 -1.81 5.65
N HIS A 155 -8.49 -0.53 5.98
CA HIS A 155 -7.38 0.39 6.28
C HIS A 155 -6.36 -0.15 7.30
N SER A 156 -6.81 -0.99 8.25
CA SER A 156 -5.95 -1.68 9.23
C SER A 156 -4.93 -2.63 8.58
N VAL A 157 -5.37 -3.45 7.63
CA VAL A 157 -4.54 -4.44 6.91
C VAL A 157 -3.46 -3.72 6.08
N SER A 158 -3.83 -2.62 5.42
CA SER A 158 -2.89 -1.80 4.66
C SER A 158 -1.80 -1.17 5.52
N LYS A 159 -2.14 -0.71 6.75
CA LYS A 159 -1.16 -0.18 7.71
C LYS A 159 -0.16 -1.25 8.17
N GLU A 160 -0.61 -2.48 8.43
CA GLU A 160 0.29 -3.58 8.81
C GLU A 160 1.24 -3.98 7.68
N HIS A 161 0.75 -4.03 6.44
CA HIS A 161 1.59 -4.33 5.28
C HIS A 161 2.63 -3.23 4.99
N ASN A 162 2.28 -1.96 5.21
CA ASN A 162 3.25 -0.87 5.11
C ASN A 162 4.39 -1.01 6.12
N LYS A 163 4.12 -1.48 7.35
CA LYS A 163 5.20 -1.75 8.33
C LYS A 163 6.19 -2.80 7.84
N VAL A 164 5.72 -3.87 7.17
CA VAL A 164 6.60 -4.90 6.59
C VAL A 164 7.51 -4.28 5.51
N ARG A 165 6.94 -3.42 4.67
CA ARG A 165 7.72 -2.68 3.66
C ARG A 165 8.75 -1.77 4.31
N GLU A 166 8.38 -1.04 5.35
CA GLU A 166 9.27 -0.15 6.11
C GLU A 166 10.40 -0.93 6.79
N ASP A 167 10.13 -2.13 7.31
CA ASP A 167 11.15 -3.00 7.90
C ASP A 167 12.20 -3.44 6.87
N ILE A 168 11.76 -3.81 5.66
CA ILE A 168 12.65 -4.15 4.55
C ILE A 168 13.45 -2.91 4.11
N GLU A 169 12.79 -1.77 3.92
CA GLU A 169 13.45 -0.50 3.58
C GLU A 169 14.53 -0.13 4.61
N ARG A 170 14.20 -0.24 5.91
CA ARG A 170 15.14 0.04 7.00
C ARG A 170 16.31 -0.93 7.02
N SER A 171 16.07 -2.21 6.74
CA SER A 171 17.14 -3.22 6.62
C SER A 171 18.09 -2.88 5.48
N ASP A 172 17.56 -2.46 4.33
CA ASP A 172 18.35 -2.08 3.16
C ASP A 172 19.14 -0.79 3.41
N ALA A 173 18.51 0.20 4.03
CA ALA A 173 19.14 1.46 4.39
C ALA A 173 20.28 1.24 5.41
N LYS A 174 20.11 0.33 6.38
CA LYS A 174 21.18 -0.08 7.32
C LYS A 174 22.34 -0.77 6.59
N GLN A 175 22.06 -1.66 5.64
CA GLN A 175 23.10 -2.32 4.85
C GLN A 175 23.89 -1.32 4.00
N LEU A 176 23.21 -0.37 3.36
CA LEU A 176 23.83 0.71 2.58
C LEU A 176 24.66 1.64 3.46
N ALA A 177 24.13 2.08 4.60
CA ALA A 177 24.85 2.89 5.57
C ALA A 177 26.12 2.17 6.06
N GLY A 178 26.05 0.87 6.32
CA GLY A 178 27.22 0.06 6.68
C GLY A 178 28.32 0.07 5.61
N VAL A 179 27.94 -0.03 4.33
CA VAL A 179 28.87 0.03 3.21
C VAL A 179 29.47 1.42 3.05
N ILE A 180 28.65 2.48 3.08
CA ILE A 180 29.12 3.87 2.96
C ILE A 180 30.11 4.19 4.08
N ASN A 181 29.77 3.85 5.33
CA ASN A 181 30.64 4.11 6.47
C ASN A 181 31.98 3.38 6.37
N ARG A 182 31.97 2.13 5.87
CA ARG A 182 33.19 1.33 5.72
C ARG A 182 34.04 1.74 4.52
N ALA A 183 33.41 1.97 3.37
CA ALA A 183 34.09 2.10 2.08
C ALA A 183 34.32 3.54 1.64
N VAL A 184 33.59 4.50 2.21
CA VAL A 184 33.72 5.93 1.86
C VAL A 184 34.17 6.75 3.06
N VAL A 185 33.46 6.67 4.19
CA VAL A 185 33.71 7.56 5.34
C VAL A 185 35.06 7.29 5.98
N ARG A 186 35.36 6.02 6.32
CA ARG A 186 36.66 5.66 6.90
C ARG A 186 37.83 6.04 5.99
N PRO A 187 37.87 5.62 4.70
CA PRO A 187 38.98 5.96 3.82
C PRO A 187 39.18 7.45 3.63
N LEU A 188 38.09 8.20 3.48
CA LEU A 188 38.15 9.65 3.29
C LEU A 188 38.79 10.34 4.50
N ILE A 189 38.50 9.87 5.71
CA ILE A 189 39.04 10.46 6.94
C ILE A 189 40.47 9.99 7.17
N ASP A 190 40.76 8.71 6.95
CA ASP A 190 42.10 8.15 7.07
C ASP A 190 43.09 8.86 6.14
N LEU A 191 42.68 9.15 4.89
CA LEU A 191 43.53 9.83 3.91
C LEU A 191 43.73 11.32 4.19
N ASN A 192 42.75 12.01 4.78
CA ASN A 192 42.81 13.47 5.02
C ASN A 192 43.31 13.87 6.41
N ARG A 193 43.02 13.05 7.43
CA ARG A 193 43.23 13.39 8.85
C ARG A 193 44.00 12.31 9.61
N GLY A 194 44.37 11.22 8.95
CA GLY A 194 44.96 10.05 9.59
C GLY A 194 43.96 9.25 10.44
N PRO A 195 44.38 8.08 10.96
CA PRO A 195 43.50 7.21 11.74
C PRO A 195 42.95 7.90 12.99
N GLN A 196 41.62 7.86 13.15
CA GLN A 196 40.92 8.43 14.29
C GLN A 196 40.39 7.34 15.24
N GLN A 197 40.24 7.67 16.53
CA GLN A 197 39.59 6.78 17.50
C GLN A 197 38.07 6.71 17.30
N ARG A 198 37.46 7.78 16.77
CA ARG A 198 36.04 7.86 16.46
C ARG A 198 35.85 8.43 15.06
N TYR A 199 35.11 7.69 14.24
CA TYR A 199 34.70 8.13 12.91
C TYR A 199 33.25 8.62 12.96
N PRO A 200 32.89 9.67 12.20
CA PRO A 200 31.50 10.03 11.96
C PRO A 200 30.76 8.86 11.30
N ARG A 201 29.46 8.79 11.54
CA ARG A 201 28.58 7.75 11.00
C ARG A 201 27.48 8.38 10.18
N VAL A 202 27.44 8.00 8.91
CA VAL A 202 26.33 8.29 8.01
C VAL A 202 25.23 7.28 8.30
N HIS A 203 24.04 7.78 8.58
CA HIS A 203 22.82 6.98 8.71
C HIS A 203 21.96 7.26 7.48
N VAL A 204 21.55 6.21 6.79
CA VAL A 204 20.64 6.27 5.66
C VAL A 204 19.33 5.67 6.14
N GLY A 205 18.21 6.35 5.88
CA GLY A 205 16.87 5.90 6.24
C GLY A 205 15.91 7.08 6.42
N ARG A 206 14.61 6.78 6.36
CA ARG A 206 13.58 7.75 6.74
C ARG A 206 13.67 8.05 8.24
N PRO A 207 13.46 9.30 8.68
CA PRO A 207 13.20 9.59 10.08
C PRO A 207 12.07 8.71 10.60
N GLU A 208 12.14 8.29 11.85
CA GLU A 208 11.01 7.60 12.45
C GLU A 208 9.85 8.58 12.57
N ASP A 209 8.71 8.26 11.95
CA ASP A 209 7.46 8.97 12.18
C ASP A 209 6.99 8.62 13.59
N VAL A 210 7.53 9.34 14.56
CA VAL A 210 7.08 9.23 15.95
C VAL A 210 5.73 9.92 16.04
N ASP A 211 4.73 9.20 16.54
CA ASP A 211 3.43 9.77 16.90
C ASP A 211 3.63 10.76 18.06
N VAL A 212 3.94 12.00 17.71
CA VAL A 212 4.22 13.10 18.64
C VAL A 212 3.06 13.29 19.64
N PRO A 213 1.78 13.30 19.24
CA PRO A 213 0.65 13.32 20.18
C PRO A 213 0.72 12.21 21.22
N ARG A 214 0.94 10.96 20.80
CA ARG A 214 1.00 9.81 21.72
C ARG A 214 2.17 9.92 22.70
N VAL A 215 3.33 10.40 22.25
CA VAL A 215 4.48 10.61 23.14
C VAL A 215 4.21 11.73 24.14
N VAL A 216 3.63 12.85 23.68
CA VAL A 216 3.28 13.98 24.54
C VAL A 216 2.26 13.56 25.61
N ASP A 217 1.24 12.78 25.25
CA ASP A 217 0.24 12.30 26.21
C ASP A 217 0.83 11.30 27.22
N GLY A 218 1.72 10.41 26.78
CA GLY A 218 2.48 9.54 27.68
C GLY A 218 3.35 10.34 28.66
N VAL A 219 4.03 11.39 28.18
CA VAL A 219 4.85 12.27 29.03
C VAL A 219 3.99 13.05 30.03
N LYS A 220 2.81 13.55 29.64
CA LYS A 220 1.87 14.22 30.57
C LYS A 220 1.45 13.31 31.74
N VAL A 221 1.26 12.02 31.50
CA VAL A 221 0.88 11.06 32.54
C VAL A 221 2.08 10.64 33.40
N LEU A 222 3.24 10.42 32.77
CA LEU A 222 4.40 9.84 33.44
C LEU A 222 5.27 10.86 34.19
N VAL A 223 5.27 12.13 33.79
CA VAL A 223 6.03 13.19 34.49
C VAL A 223 5.50 13.41 35.92
N PRO A 224 4.19 13.52 36.17
CA PRO A 224 3.64 13.54 37.53
C PRO A 224 3.95 12.28 38.34
N LEU A 225 4.10 11.12 37.68
CA LEU A 225 4.45 9.84 38.30
C LEU A 225 5.96 9.68 38.55
N GLY A 226 6.78 10.70 38.26
CA GLY A 226 8.20 10.74 38.58
C GLY A 226 9.16 10.44 37.42
N LEU A 227 8.66 10.31 36.18
CA LEU A 227 9.52 10.18 35.01
C LEU A 227 10.25 11.51 34.73
N LYS A 228 11.58 11.49 34.79
CA LYS A 228 12.42 12.65 34.48
C LYS A 228 12.72 12.69 32.97
N VAL A 229 11.96 13.49 32.23
CA VAL A 229 12.19 13.73 30.80
C VAL A 229 13.00 15.02 30.62
N GLY A 230 14.07 14.95 29.83
CA GLY A 230 14.88 16.13 29.52
C GLY A 230 14.14 17.08 28.57
N GLN A 231 14.08 18.37 28.89
CA GLN A 231 13.40 19.36 28.05
C GLN A 231 13.99 19.44 26.63
N LYS A 232 15.31 19.29 26.49
CA LYS A 232 16.00 19.25 25.20
C LYS A 232 15.49 18.11 24.32
N GLN A 233 15.32 16.92 24.88
CA GLN A 233 14.79 15.76 24.16
C GLN A 233 13.36 16.00 23.68
N MET A 234 12.55 16.73 24.43
CA MET A 234 11.18 17.04 24.02
C MET A 234 11.10 18.12 22.94
N ARG A 235 11.98 19.12 23.00
CA ARG A 235 12.14 20.13 21.95
C ARG A 235 12.62 19.50 20.64
N ASP A 236 13.64 18.64 20.71
CA ASP A 236 14.17 17.91 19.56
C ASP A 236 13.09 17.02 18.91
N LEU A 237 12.25 16.36 19.71
CA LEU A 237 11.14 15.54 19.19
C LEU A 237 10.06 16.39 18.50
N LEU A 238 9.75 17.56 19.05
CA LEU A 238 8.75 18.49 18.50
C LEU A 238 9.29 19.34 17.34
N GLY A 239 10.58 19.23 17.01
CA GLY A 239 11.24 20.07 16.02
C GLY A 239 11.35 21.55 16.45
N LEU A 240 11.21 21.83 17.74
CA LEU A 240 11.28 23.19 18.29
C LEU A 240 12.72 23.53 18.65
N TRP A 241 13.19 24.70 18.26
CA TRP A 241 14.51 25.19 18.66
C TRP A 241 14.48 25.75 20.08
N GLU A 242 15.67 25.85 20.69
CA GLU A 242 15.78 26.55 21.97
C GLU A 242 15.51 28.04 21.74
N PRO A 243 14.51 28.63 22.41
CA PRO A 243 14.22 30.04 22.25
C PRO A 243 15.38 30.87 22.79
N ASP A 244 15.69 31.97 22.09
CA ASP A 244 16.72 32.90 22.55
C ASP A 244 16.30 33.57 23.87
N LYS A 245 17.28 34.10 24.62
CA LYS A 245 17.04 34.71 25.94
C LYS A 245 16.01 35.85 25.92
N ASP A 246 15.80 36.46 24.76
CA ASP A 246 14.95 37.62 24.54
C ASP A 246 13.74 37.32 23.62
N GLU A 247 13.44 36.04 23.34
CA GLU A 247 12.33 35.64 22.46
C GLU A 247 11.00 35.53 23.24
N GLU A 248 9.90 36.00 22.63
CA GLU A 248 8.58 35.95 23.26
C GLU A 248 8.07 34.51 23.36
N LEU A 249 8.05 33.97 24.58
CA LEU A 249 7.59 32.61 24.85
C LEU A 249 6.04 32.53 24.89
N LEU A 250 5.49 31.49 24.26
CA LEU A 250 4.09 31.09 24.44
C LEU A 250 3.86 30.71 25.91
N ARG A 251 2.97 31.43 26.59
CA ARG A 251 2.60 31.16 27.99
C ARG A 251 1.24 30.48 28.02
N PRO A 252 1.02 29.48 28.89
CA PRO A 252 -0.32 28.96 29.10
C PRO A 252 -1.24 30.09 29.59
N PRO A 253 -2.55 30.07 29.26
CA PRO A 253 -3.50 31.01 29.82
C PRO A 253 -3.40 30.91 31.34
N ALA A 254 -3.09 32.04 31.99
CA ALA A 254 -2.87 32.09 33.41
C ALA A 254 -4.10 31.55 34.14
N ALA A 255 -3.93 30.45 34.87
CA ALA A 255 -4.92 30.04 35.86
C ALA A 255 -5.07 31.20 36.85
N ALA A 256 -6.25 31.82 36.87
CA ALA A 256 -6.53 32.99 37.66
C ALA A 256 -6.31 32.68 39.15
N SER A 257 -5.30 33.31 39.75
CA SER A 257 -5.18 33.38 41.21
C SER A 257 -6.36 34.18 41.77
N PRO A 258 -6.98 33.77 42.90
CA PRO A 258 -8.12 34.48 43.46
C PRO A 258 -7.72 35.88 43.98
N PRO A 259 -8.57 36.91 43.81
CA PRO A 259 -8.22 38.30 44.09
C PRO A 259 -8.18 38.60 45.60
N SER A 260 -7.16 39.35 46.02
CA SER A 260 -7.09 39.98 47.34
C SER A 260 -7.79 41.36 47.33
N PRO A 261 -8.42 41.81 48.44
CA PRO A 261 -9.38 42.93 48.45
C PRO A 261 -8.73 44.34 48.44
N PRO A 262 -9.46 45.39 47.99
CA PRO A 262 -8.89 46.71 47.62
C PRO A 262 -9.09 47.81 48.69
N SER A 263 -8.35 48.91 48.54
CA SER A 263 -8.51 50.20 49.28
C SER A 263 -7.82 51.36 48.51
N PRO A 264 -8.18 52.65 48.69
CA PRO A 264 -9.14 53.33 47.82
C PRO A 264 -8.66 54.63 47.13
N THR A 265 -9.25 54.88 45.96
CA THR A 265 -9.70 56.10 45.25
C THR A 265 -9.12 57.51 45.51
N ALA A 266 -8.78 58.22 44.41
CA ALA A 266 -8.98 59.68 44.26
C ALA A 266 -9.22 60.14 42.79
N ALA A 267 -10.39 60.76 42.58
CA ALA A 267 -10.92 61.73 41.58
C ALA A 267 -9.94 62.49 40.63
N LYS A 268 -10.27 63.10 39.47
CA LYS A 268 -11.49 63.36 38.63
C LYS A 268 -11.05 64.26 37.45
N LYS A 269 -11.62 64.13 36.24
CA LYS A 269 -12.25 65.23 35.44
C LYS A 269 -12.75 64.78 34.05
N ILE A 270 -13.77 65.52 33.61
CA ILE A 270 -14.79 65.25 32.58
C ILE A 270 -14.49 66.08 31.31
N GLY A 271 -14.86 65.56 30.13
CA GLY A 271 -15.29 66.41 29.01
C GLY A 271 -15.17 65.79 27.61
N GLY A 272 -16.31 65.55 26.93
CA GLY A 272 -16.36 65.32 25.47
C GLY A 272 -17.35 64.25 25.03
N ARG A 273 -18.44 64.64 24.37
CA ARG A 273 -19.59 63.82 23.94
C ARG A 273 -19.52 63.59 22.43
N ALA A 274 -19.63 62.34 21.94
CA ALA A 274 -20.59 61.91 20.91
C ALA A 274 -20.31 60.50 20.32
N THR A 275 -21.38 59.70 20.34
CA THR A 275 -21.91 58.75 19.32
C THR A 275 -21.34 57.33 19.11
N ALA A 276 -22.30 56.39 19.10
CA ALA A 276 -22.38 55.09 18.41
C ALA A 276 -21.65 53.89 19.09
N THR A 277 -22.34 53.16 19.97
CA THR A 277 -23.06 51.87 19.73
C THR A 277 -22.18 50.61 19.68
N ALA A 278 -22.02 49.98 20.85
CA ALA A 278 -22.37 48.59 21.17
C ALA A 278 -21.77 47.39 20.36
N THR A 279 -20.80 46.74 21.02
CA THR A 279 -20.65 45.27 21.26
C THR A 279 -20.16 44.35 20.09
N PRO A 280 -19.69 43.12 20.34
CA PRO A 280 -18.26 42.81 20.56
C PRO A 280 -17.71 41.59 19.76
N GLY A 281 -16.38 41.47 19.72
CA GLY A 281 -15.69 40.20 20.02
C GLY A 281 -15.37 39.21 18.88
N GLY A 282 -14.23 38.52 19.08
CA GLY A 282 -13.89 37.24 18.44
C GLY A 282 -12.91 37.37 17.28
N ALA A 283 -11.60 37.36 17.52
CA ALA A 283 -10.77 36.14 17.62
C ALA A 283 -10.66 35.40 16.27
N ASP A 284 -9.62 35.79 15.53
CA ASP A 284 -9.04 35.05 14.41
C ASP A 284 -8.69 33.62 14.86
N GLN A 285 -9.43 32.63 14.35
CA GLN A 285 -8.97 31.25 14.29
C GLN A 285 -9.00 30.83 12.82
N ALA A 286 -7.82 30.45 12.34
CA ALA A 286 -7.59 29.88 11.03
C ALA A 286 -8.57 28.72 10.77
N SER A 287 -9.35 28.86 9.70
CA SER A 287 -10.26 27.85 9.19
C SER A 287 -9.47 26.63 8.70
N ILE A 288 -9.62 25.52 9.42
CA ILE A 288 -9.40 24.19 8.86
C ILE A 288 -10.52 23.99 7.84
N VAL A 289 -10.20 24.08 6.56
CA VAL A 289 -11.09 23.59 5.50
C VAL A 289 -11.11 22.06 5.66
N ARG A 290 -12.16 21.54 6.30
CA ARG A 290 -12.49 20.11 6.24
C ARG A 290 -13.08 19.86 4.84
N ASP A 291 -12.52 18.87 4.16
CA ASP A 291 -13.04 18.39 2.87
C ASP A 291 -14.38 17.70 3.15
N GLY A 292 -15.48 18.09 2.48
CA GLY A 292 -16.82 17.54 2.75
C GLY A 292 -16.93 16.02 2.58
N ARG A 293 -15.95 15.42 1.89
CA ARG A 293 -15.75 13.98 1.77
C ARG A 293 -15.44 13.27 3.09
N ASP A 294 -14.72 13.93 3.99
CA ASP A 294 -14.41 13.38 5.31
C ASP A 294 -15.68 13.42 6.21
N ASP A 295 -16.50 14.47 6.07
CA ASP A 295 -17.77 14.60 6.82
C ASP A 295 -18.83 13.57 6.35
N LEU A 296 -18.84 13.20 5.06
CA LEU A 296 -19.69 12.13 4.53
C LEU A 296 -19.31 10.73 5.02
N ALA A 297 -18.02 10.45 5.14
CA ALA A 297 -17.52 9.18 5.64
C ALA A 297 -17.88 8.98 7.12
N ASP A 298 -17.71 10.04 7.92
CA ASP A 298 -18.06 10.05 9.35
C ASP A 298 -19.59 9.86 9.54
N LEU A 299 -20.42 10.50 8.72
CA LEU A 299 -21.88 10.36 8.79
C LEU A 299 -22.37 8.97 8.39
N ALA A 300 -21.77 8.37 7.34
CA ALA A 300 -22.10 7.01 6.91
C ALA A 300 -21.69 5.96 7.95
N GLU A 301 -20.56 6.17 8.65
CA GLU A 301 -20.14 5.33 9.76
C GLU A 301 -21.11 5.46 10.94
N GLU A 302 -21.54 6.67 11.30
CA GLU A 302 -22.49 6.90 12.39
C GLU A 302 -23.89 6.34 12.10
N ALA A 303 -24.36 6.40 10.86
CA ALA A 303 -25.65 5.84 10.44
C ALA A 303 -25.66 4.30 10.36
N GLY A 304 -24.56 3.67 9.94
CA GLY A 304 -24.47 2.21 9.82
C GLY A 304 -24.14 1.48 11.12
N ARG A 305 -23.61 2.20 12.11
CA ARG A 305 -23.19 1.66 13.40
C ARG A 305 -24.24 0.87 14.18
N PRO A 306 -25.50 1.32 14.35
CA PRO A 306 -26.51 0.55 15.10
C PRO A 306 -26.84 -0.79 14.44
N ALA A 307 -26.95 -0.85 13.11
CA ALA A 307 -27.21 -2.11 12.40
C ALA A 307 -26.01 -3.07 12.47
N MET A 308 -24.79 -2.54 12.44
CA MET A 308 -23.57 -3.32 12.63
C MET A 308 -23.42 -3.83 14.06
N ASP A 309 -23.77 -3.02 15.07
CA ASP A 309 -23.72 -3.41 16.48
C ASP A 309 -24.73 -4.54 16.77
N GLU A 310 -25.95 -4.47 16.21
CA GLU A 310 -26.94 -5.56 16.32
C GLU A 310 -26.45 -6.87 15.69
N MET A 311 -25.82 -6.79 14.51
CA MET A 311 -25.23 -7.95 13.84
C MET A 311 -24.07 -8.55 14.66
N ILE A 312 -23.22 -7.70 15.24
CA ILE A 312 -22.09 -8.11 16.07
C ILE A 312 -22.58 -8.76 17.36
N ASP A 313 -23.63 -8.22 17.99
CA ASP A 313 -24.18 -8.78 19.22
C ASP A 313 -24.90 -10.11 18.99
N ALA A 314 -25.57 -10.29 17.84
CA ALA A 314 -26.13 -11.59 17.44
C ALA A 314 -25.02 -12.65 17.23
N ILE A 315 -23.91 -12.25 16.59
CA ILE A 315 -22.75 -13.13 16.41
C ILE A 315 -22.08 -13.45 17.74
N ARG A 316 -21.95 -12.48 18.66
CA ARG A 316 -21.40 -12.72 20.01
C ARG A 316 -22.27 -13.70 20.82
N ALA A 317 -23.59 -13.56 20.78
CA ALA A 317 -24.50 -14.49 21.45
C ALA A 317 -24.39 -15.93 20.89
N ALA A 318 -24.19 -16.08 19.58
CA ALA A 318 -23.97 -17.39 18.96
C ALA A 318 -22.60 -18.00 19.33
N VAL A 319 -21.58 -17.17 19.53
CA VAL A 319 -20.25 -17.61 19.99
C VAL A 319 -20.26 -17.97 21.48
N ASP A 320 -20.95 -17.20 22.33
CA ASP A 320 -21.01 -17.43 23.77
C ASP A 320 -21.87 -18.67 24.16
N SER A 321 -22.81 -19.05 23.30
CA SER A 321 -23.62 -20.27 23.48
C SER A 321 -22.95 -21.55 22.96
N ALA A 322 -21.85 -21.44 22.21
CA ALA A 322 -21.14 -22.57 21.63
C ALA A 322 -20.01 -23.08 22.55
N SER A 323 -20.03 -24.38 22.85
CA SER A 323 -19.03 -25.01 23.73
C SER A 323 -17.82 -25.62 23.02
N SER A 324 -17.81 -25.60 21.68
CA SER A 324 -16.69 -26.07 20.85
C SER A 324 -16.58 -25.31 19.52
N MET A 325 -15.38 -25.31 18.91
CA MET A 325 -15.11 -24.63 17.63
C MET A 325 -15.95 -25.18 16.47
N SER A 326 -16.34 -26.46 16.49
CA SER A 326 -17.26 -27.02 15.47
C SER A 326 -18.68 -26.49 15.64
N ASP A 327 -19.10 -26.24 16.89
CA ASP A 327 -20.45 -25.77 17.20
C ASP A 327 -20.62 -24.30 16.84
N VAL A 328 -19.55 -23.48 16.95
CA VAL A 328 -19.53 -22.09 16.46
C VAL A 328 -19.81 -22.06 14.96
N GLY A 329 -19.19 -22.96 14.19
CA GLY A 329 -19.40 -23.06 12.75
C GLY A 329 -20.84 -23.42 12.38
N ALA A 330 -21.45 -24.35 13.12
CA ALA A 330 -22.84 -24.74 12.91
C ALA A 330 -23.83 -23.62 13.31
N ALA A 331 -23.60 -22.97 14.45
CA ALA A 331 -24.43 -21.86 14.94
C ALA A 331 -24.40 -20.65 14.01
N LEU A 332 -23.25 -20.34 13.40
CA LEU A 332 -23.12 -19.25 12.42
C LEU A 332 -23.84 -19.56 11.09
N ILE A 333 -23.87 -20.82 10.67
CA ILE A 333 -24.61 -21.25 9.46
C ILE A 333 -26.12 -21.17 9.69
N GLU A 334 -26.58 -21.48 10.91
CA GLU A 334 -27.99 -21.41 11.30
C GLU A 334 -28.46 -19.96 11.51
N LEU A 335 -27.57 -19.07 11.98
CA LEU A 335 -27.88 -17.64 12.18
C LEU A 335 -27.90 -16.85 10.86
N TYR A 336 -27.16 -17.29 9.83
CA TYR A 336 -27.00 -16.60 8.55
C TYR A 336 -28.33 -16.15 7.87
N PRO A 337 -29.41 -16.94 7.84
CA PRO A 337 -30.68 -16.54 7.23
C PRO A 337 -31.44 -15.44 7.99
N ASP A 338 -31.19 -15.32 9.30
CA ASP A 338 -31.90 -14.40 10.20
C ASP A 338 -31.11 -13.11 10.47
N LEU A 339 -29.90 -12.96 9.91
CA LEU A 339 -29.14 -11.71 9.95
C LEU A 339 -29.80 -10.67 9.05
N ASP A 340 -30.49 -9.71 9.67
CA ASP A 340 -31.16 -8.62 8.95
C ASP A 340 -30.15 -7.62 8.39
N ALA A 341 -29.88 -7.70 7.09
CA ALA A 341 -29.05 -6.76 6.36
C ALA A 341 -29.82 -5.49 5.92
N ALA A 342 -31.14 -5.39 6.17
CA ALA A 342 -31.95 -4.27 5.69
C ALA A 342 -31.50 -2.93 6.28
N GLY A 343 -31.11 -2.89 7.55
CA GLY A 343 -30.58 -1.69 8.19
C GLY A 343 -29.30 -1.16 7.54
N LEU A 344 -28.41 -2.06 7.10
CA LEU A 344 -27.17 -1.70 6.41
C LEU A 344 -27.45 -1.23 4.97
N VAL A 345 -28.43 -1.82 4.31
CA VAL A 345 -28.87 -1.41 2.96
C VAL A 345 -29.50 -0.01 2.98
N GLU A 346 -30.31 0.31 3.99
CA GLU A 346 -30.87 1.65 4.16
C GLU A 346 -29.79 2.70 4.46
N ALA A 347 -28.85 2.41 5.37
CA ALA A 347 -27.73 3.30 5.65
C ALA A 347 -26.85 3.57 4.42
N LEU A 348 -26.58 2.54 3.61
CA LEU A 348 -25.87 2.68 2.33
C LEU A 348 -26.66 3.49 1.31
N ARG A 349 -27.99 3.34 1.26
CA ARG A 349 -28.85 4.12 0.37
C ARG A 349 -28.85 5.60 0.76
N GLU A 350 -28.94 5.91 2.05
CA GLU A 350 -28.88 7.29 2.56
C GLU A 350 -27.52 7.94 2.27
N ALA A 351 -26.43 7.20 2.49
CA ALA A 351 -25.08 7.67 2.17
C ALA A 351 -24.89 7.94 0.66
N GLN A 352 -25.44 7.08 -0.22
CA GLN A 352 -25.41 7.30 -1.66
C GLN A 352 -26.21 8.54 -2.10
N VAL A 353 -27.37 8.76 -1.51
CA VAL A 353 -28.19 9.96 -1.78
C VAL A 353 -27.48 11.23 -1.30
N LEU A 354 -26.85 11.20 -0.12
CA LEU A 354 -26.09 12.34 0.39
C LEU A 354 -24.88 12.64 -0.51
N ALA A 355 -24.14 11.62 -0.92
CA ALA A 355 -23.01 11.77 -1.83
C ALA A 355 -23.42 12.34 -3.20
N GLU A 356 -24.61 11.98 -3.72
CA GLU A 356 -25.13 12.56 -4.96
C GLU A 356 -25.55 14.03 -4.79
N LEU A 357 -26.15 14.38 -3.65
CA LEU A 357 -26.54 15.76 -3.34
C LEU A 357 -25.32 16.66 -3.14
N GLU A 358 -24.29 16.15 -2.47
CA GLU A 358 -23.05 16.89 -2.23
C GLU A 358 -22.23 17.07 -3.51
N GLY A 359 -22.14 16.03 -4.36
CA GLY A 359 -21.53 16.16 -5.68
C GLY A 359 -22.25 17.15 -6.58
N ARG A 360 -23.58 17.32 -6.43
CA ARG A 360 -24.34 18.37 -7.13
C ARG A 360 -24.13 19.76 -6.53
N ALA A 361 -23.91 19.87 -5.23
CA ALA A 361 -23.59 21.14 -4.56
C ALA A 361 -22.18 21.64 -4.94
N GLU A 362 -21.19 20.74 -5.00
CA GLU A 362 -19.81 21.06 -5.41
C GLU A 362 -19.76 21.59 -6.87
N LEU A 363 -20.62 21.07 -7.75
CA LEU A 363 -20.77 21.56 -9.13
C LEU A 363 -21.42 22.95 -9.23
N LEU A 364 -22.22 23.35 -8.24
CA LEU A 364 -22.85 24.67 -8.19
C LEU A 364 -21.92 25.73 -7.58
N ASP A 365 -21.08 25.35 -6.62
CA ASP A 365 -20.09 26.24 -5.99
C ASP A 365 -18.79 26.39 -6.80
N GLY A 366 -18.44 25.41 -7.65
CA GLY A 366 -17.28 25.47 -8.55
C GLY A 366 -17.47 26.31 -9.81
N GLY A 367 -18.62 26.99 -9.95
CA GLY A 367 -19.01 27.77 -11.13
C GLY A 367 -19.20 29.26 -10.85
N LEU A 368 -18.19 29.95 -10.29
CA LEU A 368 -18.06 31.42 -10.29
C LEU A 368 -16.59 31.86 -10.36
#